data_AF-A0A534UYI0-F1
#
_entry.id   AF-A0A534UYI0-F1
#
_cell.length_a   1.000
_cell.length_b   1.000
_cell.length_c   1.000
_cell.angle_alpha   90.00
_cell.angle_beta   90.00
_cell.angle_gamma   90.00
#
_symmetry.space_group_name_H-M   'P 1'
#
loop_
_entity.id
_entity.type
_entity.pdbx_description
1 polymer ?
#
loop_
_entity_poly.entity_id
_entity_poly.type
_entity_poly.pdbx_seq_one_letter_code
_entity_poly.pdbx_strand_id
1 'polypeptide(L)'
;MLEKRDRAERLINAVMNRRLIPPLPLYLLALLQSIDADKSGEFKESALGYYYQYLLTEAFQRSGVKSEKLTEVFQYCVHLAWYFHEKGTEELPESEIQEFNARFSKAWHTVDFKTRLDLLLKARVLRRVGPDLTFRYLYIFYYFKGEYLSQNLSDPAIRAYISKCCTHLYVRDYANTILFLAHHTNDPFLIDTISDCLKGLFRQYRPVTLNKDTTIVGTLVEAAPRLTYSGRSPEETRQIQNQIRDELDDGDDGLTDKEESSSKLSLVAQITMLNKTVQILGQILKNQYSKIPREEKVELINELFRGPLRALRSFWKFLEEYPEALIADIEAALRRWDKSDDDQVRNKVARRVVAAIVEMVTLSMFMTAAESVNSESLIEDVQAVVARNKTLAVKLIELAILLDSGAPIPREKIKRVHREAKSDLVADRLIKHMVLRRLYMFKTTERDRQWLAEEMDFDVARTRALGYQTTN
;
A
#
# COMPACT_ATOMS: atom_id res chain seq x y z
N MET A 1 22.64 10.75 7.24
CA MET A 1 21.49 10.95 8.17
C MET A 1 20.14 10.93 7.46
N LEU A 2 19.92 11.71 6.39
CA LEU A 2 18.63 11.71 5.67
C LEU A 2 18.25 10.37 5.04
N GLU A 3 19.16 9.64 4.39
CA GLU A 3 18.84 8.32 3.82
C GLU A 3 18.43 7.29 4.87
N LYS A 4 19.08 7.30 6.05
CA LYS A 4 18.68 6.47 7.19
C LYS A 4 17.29 6.86 7.71
N ARG A 5 17.00 8.16 7.79
CA ARG A 5 15.67 8.68 8.15
C ARG A 5 14.60 8.23 7.15
N ASP A 6 14.89 8.34 5.86
CA ASP A 6 13.97 7.95 4.78
C ASP A 6 13.70 6.45 4.79
N ARG A 7 14.72 5.64 5.05
CA ARG A 7 14.57 4.19 5.23
C ARG A 7 13.72 3.86 6.45
N ALA A 8 13.96 4.52 7.57
CA ALA A 8 13.16 4.34 8.78
C ALA A 8 11.71 4.78 8.57
N GLU A 9 11.48 5.93 7.92
CA GLU A 9 10.14 6.45 7.61
C GLU A 9 9.37 5.51 6.67
N ARG A 10 10.01 4.95 5.63
CA ARG A 10 9.39 3.94 4.75
C ARG A 10 9.02 2.65 5.50
N LEU A 11 9.91 2.16 6.36
CA LEU A 11 9.63 0.96 7.18
C LEU A 11 8.51 1.23 8.19
N ILE A 12 8.57 2.37 8.89
CA ILE A 12 7.52 2.82 9.80
C ILE A 12 6.20 2.93 9.06
N ASN A 13 6.14 3.58 7.91
CA ASN A 13 4.91 3.69 7.13
C ASN A 13 4.42 2.32 6.65
N ALA A 14 5.30 1.40 6.22
CA ALA A 14 4.89 0.04 5.85
C ALA A 14 4.29 -0.75 7.04
N VAL A 15 4.78 -0.49 8.26
CA VAL A 15 4.36 -1.10 9.53
C VAL A 15 3.08 -0.45 10.09
N MET A 16 2.97 0.87 9.99
CA MET A 16 1.98 1.72 10.64
C MET A 16 0.75 2.00 9.79
N ASN A 17 0.83 1.84 8.46
CA ASN A 17 -0.26 2.17 7.54
C ASN A 17 -1.42 1.14 7.57
N ARG A 18 -1.62 0.49 8.70
CA ARG A 18 -2.72 -0.42 8.98
C ARG A 18 -3.03 -0.29 10.46
N ARG A 19 -4.28 0.00 10.83
CA ARG A 19 -4.82 0.02 12.22
C ARG A 19 -4.55 -1.26 13.06
N LEU A 20 -3.78 -2.20 12.53
CA LEU A 20 -3.38 -3.46 13.12
C LEU A 20 -2.40 -3.28 14.29
N ILE A 21 -1.54 -2.26 14.23
CA ILE A 21 -0.56 -1.96 15.29
C ILE A 21 -0.98 -0.67 15.98
N PRO A 22 -1.11 -0.67 17.33
CA PRO A 22 -1.34 0.56 18.06
C PRO A 22 -0.14 1.51 17.87
N PRO A 23 -0.37 2.82 17.64
CA PRO A 23 0.71 3.82 17.48
C PRO A 23 1.37 4.15 18.83
N LEU A 24 1.76 3.14 19.60
CA LEU A 24 2.44 3.29 20.88
C LEU A 24 3.94 3.53 20.62
N PRO A 25 4.53 4.59 21.21
CA PRO A 25 5.95 4.95 21.01
C PRO A 25 6.93 3.80 21.22
N LEU A 26 6.61 2.85 22.10
CA LEU A 26 7.44 1.69 22.40
C LEU A 26 7.63 0.76 21.18
N TYR A 27 6.61 0.59 20.33
CA TYR A 27 6.70 -0.25 19.13
C TYR A 27 7.56 0.42 18.05
N LEU A 28 7.39 1.73 17.87
CA LEU A 28 8.22 2.54 16.99
C LEU A 28 9.69 2.55 17.47
N LEU A 29 9.92 2.67 18.77
CA LEU A 29 11.25 2.59 19.38
C LEU A 29 11.90 1.23 19.15
N ALA A 30 11.17 0.12 19.32
CA ALA A 30 11.70 -1.22 19.05
C ALA A 30 12.06 -1.42 17.56
N LEU A 31 11.23 -0.91 16.64
CA LEU A 31 11.52 -0.92 15.20
C LEU A 31 12.77 -0.08 14.89
N LEU A 32 12.85 1.14 15.41
CA LEU A 32 14.00 2.03 15.23
C LEU A 32 15.29 1.45 15.82
N GLN A 33 15.22 0.85 17.01
CA GLN A 33 16.35 0.16 17.63
C GLN A 33 16.81 -1.05 16.82
N SER A 34 15.89 -1.79 16.18
CA SER A 34 16.27 -2.90 15.29
C SER A 34 16.98 -2.41 14.02
N ILE A 35 16.64 -1.21 13.54
CA ILE A 35 17.30 -0.55 12.40
C ILE A 35 18.71 -0.06 12.80
N ASP A 36 18.86 0.46 14.02
CA ASP A 36 20.14 0.98 14.54
C ASP A 36 21.11 -0.11 15.01
N ALA A 37 20.62 -1.28 15.45
CA ALA A 37 21.45 -2.36 16.00
C ALA A 37 22.30 -3.14 14.96
N ASP A 38 22.37 -2.67 13.72
CA ASP A 38 23.13 -3.26 12.60
C ASP A 38 22.99 -4.78 12.40
N LYS A 39 21.88 -5.38 12.90
CA LYS A 39 21.35 -6.68 12.42
C LYS A 39 20.74 -6.57 11.02
N SER A 40 21.26 -5.62 10.24
CA SER A 40 20.67 -5.01 9.05
C SER A 40 20.67 -5.93 7.82
N GLY A 41 21.20 -7.15 7.93
CA GLY A 41 21.11 -8.18 6.90
C GLY A 41 19.74 -8.89 6.86
N GLU A 42 19.14 -9.19 8.01
CA GLU A 42 17.88 -9.94 8.09
C GLU A 42 16.63 -9.05 7.87
N PHE A 43 16.73 -7.76 8.20
CA PHE A 43 15.62 -6.81 8.11
C PHE A 43 15.48 -6.12 6.76
N LYS A 44 16.34 -6.40 5.77
CA LYS A 44 16.39 -5.59 4.55
C LYS A 44 15.18 -5.74 3.65
N GLU A 45 14.59 -6.93 3.58
CA GLU A 45 13.58 -7.21 2.54
C GLU A 45 12.32 -7.93 3.05
N SER A 46 12.34 -8.66 4.19
CA SER A 46 11.15 -9.30 4.80
C SER A 46 10.67 -8.61 6.10
N ALA A 47 10.93 -7.31 6.24
CA ALA A 47 10.93 -6.59 7.52
C ALA A 47 9.65 -6.72 8.38
N LEU A 48 8.46 -6.88 7.78
CA LEU A 48 7.18 -6.86 8.51
C LEU A 48 6.93 -8.15 9.30
N GLY A 49 7.01 -9.32 8.65
CA GLY A 49 6.79 -10.62 9.32
C GLY A 49 7.79 -10.84 10.46
N TYR A 50 9.07 -10.57 10.19
CA TYR A 50 10.12 -10.63 11.20
C TYR A 50 9.91 -9.65 12.35
N TYR A 51 9.39 -8.45 12.07
CA TYR A 51 9.08 -7.48 13.11
C TYR A 51 7.97 -7.98 14.05
N TYR A 52 6.87 -8.52 13.53
CA TYR A 52 5.81 -9.08 14.36
C TYR A 52 6.31 -10.25 15.22
N GLN A 53 7.05 -11.17 14.60
CA GLN A 53 7.65 -12.31 15.29
C GLN A 53 8.62 -11.85 16.39
N TYR A 54 9.42 -10.83 16.12
CA TYR A 54 10.35 -10.24 17.08
C TYR A 54 9.61 -9.63 18.28
N LEU A 55 8.55 -8.83 18.04
CA LEU A 55 7.75 -8.26 19.12
C LEU A 55 7.13 -9.33 20.02
N LEU A 56 6.59 -10.40 19.44
CA LEU A 56 6.01 -11.51 20.18
C LEU A 56 7.09 -12.28 20.96
N THR A 57 8.25 -12.52 20.34
CA THR A 57 9.39 -13.19 20.98
C THR A 57 9.88 -12.41 22.20
N GLU A 58 10.11 -11.11 22.05
CA GLU A 58 10.49 -10.22 23.15
C GLU A 58 9.44 -10.21 24.27
N ALA A 59 8.15 -10.15 23.91
CA ALA A 59 7.06 -10.15 24.89
C ALA A 59 7.02 -11.45 25.72
N PHE A 60 7.22 -12.60 25.08
CA PHE A 60 7.28 -13.90 25.78
C PHE A 60 8.53 -14.03 26.64
N GLN A 61 9.70 -13.64 26.14
CA GLN A 61 10.96 -13.70 26.89
C GLN A 61 10.91 -12.82 28.13
N ARG A 62 10.44 -11.57 28.01
CA ARG A 62 10.24 -10.66 29.17
C ARG A 62 9.21 -11.19 30.18
N SER A 63 8.31 -12.06 29.73
CA SER A 63 7.32 -12.69 30.60
C SER A 63 7.86 -13.93 31.34
N GLY A 64 9.07 -14.39 31.00
CA GLY A 64 9.76 -15.51 31.65
C GLY A 64 9.86 -16.78 30.79
N VAL A 65 9.49 -16.72 29.50
CA VAL A 65 9.61 -17.86 28.58
C VAL A 65 11.07 -18.02 28.15
N LYS A 66 11.64 -19.19 28.41
CA LYS A 66 12.97 -19.56 27.91
C LYS A 66 12.95 -19.77 26.39
N SER A 67 14.07 -19.50 25.72
CA SER A 67 14.18 -19.65 24.26
C SER A 67 13.79 -21.05 23.75
N GLU A 68 14.17 -22.10 24.49
CA GLU A 68 13.83 -23.50 24.19
C GLU A 68 12.32 -23.83 24.27
N LYS A 69 11.53 -22.98 24.92
CA LYS A 69 10.08 -23.13 25.08
C LYS A 69 9.27 -22.18 24.20
N LEU A 70 9.90 -21.28 23.46
CA LEU A 70 9.19 -20.31 22.61
C LEU A 70 8.29 -21.00 21.59
N THR A 71 8.81 -22.00 20.86
CA THR A 71 8.05 -22.73 19.86
C THR A 71 6.76 -23.32 20.44
N GLU A 72 6.83 -23.89 21.64
CA GLU A 72 5.67 -24.44 22.35
C GLU A 72 4.58 -23.38 22.59
N VAL A 73 4.98 -22.18 23.03
CA VAL A 73 4.07 -21.07 23.30
C VAL A 73 3.46 -20.52 22.02
N PHE A 74 4.27 -20.38 20.96
CA PHE A 74 3.80 -19.95 19.65
C PHE A 74 2.75 -20.92 19.11
N GLN A 75 3.03 -22.23 19.12
CA GLN A 75 2.06 -23.22 18.63
C GLN A 75 0.75 -23.20 19.42
N TYR A 76 0.79 -23.03 20.75
CA TYR A 76 -0.43 -22.84 21.53
C TYR A 76 -1.24 -21.62 21.06
N CYS A 77 -0.57 -20.49 20.77
CA CYS A 77 -1.24 -19.27 20.29
C CYS A 77 -1.78 -19.39 18.86
N VAL A 78 -1.06 -20.12 17.98
CA VAL A 78 -1.49 -20.45 16.61
C VAL A 78 -2.83 -21.19 16.64
N HIS A 79 -2.91 -22.26 17.44
CA HIS A 79 -4.15 -23.02 17.59
C HIS A 79 -5.25 -22.23 18.31
N LEU A 80 -4.90 -21.37 19.28
CA LEU A 80 -5.87 -20.52 19.96
C LEU A 80 -6.48 -19.49 19.00
N ALA A 81 -5.68 -18.84 18.16
CA ALA A 81 -6.18 -17.89 17.16
C ALA A 81 -7.14 -18.55 16.17
N TRP A 82 -6.85 -19.79 15.75
CA TRP A 82 -7.79 -20.57 14.95
C TRP A 82 -9.09 -20.87 15.70
N TYR A 83 -9.02 -21.21 16.98
CA TYR A 83 -10.22 -21.44 17.80
C TYR A 83 -11.12 -20.20 17.91
N PHE A 84 -10.54 -19.01 18.10
CA PHE A 84 -11.29 -17.75 18.04
C PHE A 84 -11.97 -17.56 16.67
N HIS A 85 -11.28 -17.87 15.58
CA HIS A 85 -11.85 -17.82 14.24
C HIS A 85 -13.03 -18.79 14.06
N GLU A 86 -12.91 -20.05 14.50
CA GLU A 86 -13.97 -21.06 14.42
C GLU A 86 -15.23 -20.66 15.20
N LYS A 87 -15.06 -19.98 16.34
CA LYS A 87 -16.19 -19.47 17.15
C LYS A 87 -16.86 -18.25 16.53
N GLY A 88 -16.17 -17.52 15.65
CA GLY A 88 -16.69 -16.34 14.97
C GLY A 88 -16.91 -15.14 15.91
N THR A 89 -16.21 -15.08 17.04
CA THR A 89 -16.28 -13.99 18.02
C THR A 89 -14.90 -13.44 18.35
N GLU A 90 -14.81 -12.14 18.67
CA GLU A 90 -13.56 -11.52 19.09
C GLU A 90 -13.27 -11.77 20.58
N GLU A 91 -14.30 -12.08 21.36
CA GLU A 91 -14.26 -12.30 22.81
C GLU A 91 -14.78 -13.70 23.11
N LEU A 92 -14.08 -14.41 23.99
CA LEU A 92 -14.46 -15.75 24.46
C LEU A 92 -14.47 -15.80 25.98
N PRO A 93 -15.48 -16.43 26.60
CA PRO A 93 -15.47 -16.75 28.02
C PRO A 93 -14.24 -17.57 28.42
N GLU A 94 -13.76 -17.40 29.65
CA GLU A 94 -12.64 -18.20 30.16
C GLU A 94 -12.91 -19.72 30.08
N SER A 95 -14.17 -20.14 30.27
CA SER A 95 -14.59 -21.54 30.14
C SER A 95 -14.37 -22.10 28.74
N GLU A 96 -14.59 -21.29 27.70
CA GLU A 96 -14.39 -21.68 26.30
C GLU A 96 -12.89 -21.83 25.97
N ILE A 97 -12.04 -20.98 26.55
CA ILE A 97 -10.59 -21.10 26.39
C ILE A 97 -10.06 -22.30 27.21
N GLN A 98 -10.67 -22.61 28.35
CA GLN A 98 -10.35 -23.80 29.12
C GLN A 98 -10.73 -25.09 28.36
N GLU A 99 -11.87 -25.09 27.67
CA GLU A 99 -12.27 -26.18 26.75
C GLU A 99 -11.23 -26.34 25.62
N PHE A 100 -10.85 -25.23 24.98
CA PHE A 100 -9.77 -25.23 24.00
C PHE A 100 -8.48 -25.83 24.57
N ASN A 101 -8.05 -25.42 25.76
CA ASN A 101 -6.83 -25.92 26.39
C ASN A 101 -6.89 -27.44 26.61
N ALA A 102 -8.04 -27.97 27.03
CA ALA A 102 -8.24 -29.40 27.19
C ALA A 102 -8.14 -30.15 25.85
N ARG A 103 -8.76 -29.63 24.78
CA ARG A 103 -8.68 -30.18 23.43
C ARG A 103 -7.24 -30.15 22.89
N PHE A 104 -6.56 -29.01 23.02
CA PHE A 104 -5.16 -28.85 22.61
C PHE A 104 -4.25 -29.81 23.38
N SER A 105 -4.42 -29.89 24.70
CA SER A 105 -3.59 -30.74 25.57
C SER A 105 -3.73 -32.22 25.23
N LYS A 106 -4.93 -32.65 24.82
CA LYS A 106 -5.19 -34.02 24.38
C LYS A 106 -4.54 -34.34 23.02
N ALA A 107 -4.48 -33.36 22.12
CA ALA A 107 -3.99 -33.56 20.76
C ALA A 107 -2.47 -33.41 20.63
N TRP A 108 -1.84 -32.53 21.42
CA TRP A 108 -0.46 -32.11 21.21
C TRP A 108 0.45 -32.42 22.40
N HIS A 109 0.35 -31.65 23.48
CA HIS A 109 1.08 -31.87 24.72
C HIS A 109 0.33 -31.19 25.88
N THR A 110 0.48 -31.72 27.09
CA THR A 110 -0.20 -31.21 28.28
C THR A 110 0.20 -29.77 28.59
N VAL A 111 -0.78 -28.88 28.68
CA VAL A 111 -0.61 -27.48 29.09
C VAL A 111 -1.41 -27.20 30.35
N ASP A 112 -0.73 -26.71 31.39
CA ASP A 112 -1.41 -26.15 32.57
C ASP A 112 -2.11 -24.85 32.22
N PHE A 113 -3.44 -24.87 32.28
CA PHE A 113 -4.28 -23.76 31.81
C PHE A 113 -3.98 -22.44 32.56
N LYS A 114 -3.90 -22.49 33.89
CA LYS A 114 -3.70 -21.28 34.72
C LYS A 114 -2.35 -20.65 34.43
N THR A 115 -1.29 -21.44 34.44
CA THR A 115 0.08 -20.96 34.13
C THR A 115 0.16 -20.39 32.72
N ARG A 116 -0.47 -21.04 31.74
CA ARG A 116 -0.48 -20.55 30.35
C ARG A 116 -1.27 -19.25 30.23
N LEU A 117 -2.45 -19.16 30.82
CA LEU A 117 -3.29 -17.96 30.77
C LEU A 117 -2.59 -16.76 31.41
N ASP A 118 -2.00 -16.94 32.60
CA ASP A 118 -1.25 -15.88 33.29
C ASP A 118 -0.05 -15.40 32.46
N LEU A 119 0.64 -16.33 31.81
CA LEU A 119 1.73 -16.00 30.88
C LEU A 119 1.23 -15.15 29.71
N LEU A 120 0.13 -15.53 29.05
CA LEU A 120 -0.41 -14.81 27.90
C LEU A 120 -0.93 -13.40 28.27
N LEU A 121 -1.49 -13.25 29.47
CA LEU A 121 -1.89 -11.96 30.03
C LEU A 121 -0.68 -11.08 30.36
N LYS A 122 0.35 -11.64 31.01
CA LYS A 122 1.60 -10.94 31.32
C LYS A 122 2.35 -10.49 30.07
N ALA A 123 2.39 -11.35 29.06
CA ALA A 123 2.99 -11.07 27.75
C ALA A 123 2.17 -10.09 26.90
N ARG A 124 0.99 -9.65 27.37
CA ARG A 124 0.09 -8.76 26.63
C ARG A 124 -0.33 -9.35 25.27
N VAL A 125 -0.40 -10.67 25.18
CA VAL A 125 -0.98 -11.39 24.03
C VAL A 125 -2.49 -11.41 24.15
N LEU A 126 -3.00 -11.74 25.33
CA LEU A 126 -4.41 -11.65 25.68
C LEU A 126 -4.68 -10.47 26.61
N ARG A 127 -5.94 -10.04 26.68
CA ARG A 127 -6.48 -9.15 27.70
C ARG A 127 -7.85 -9.65 28.15
N ARG A 128 -8.24 -9.28 29.37
CA ARG A 128 -9.61 -9.47 29.87
C ARG A 128 -10.50 -8.31 29.42
N VAL A 129 -11.73 -8.64 29.05
CA VAL A 129 -12.84 -7.70 28.81
C VAL A 129 -14.02 -8.21 29.62
N GLY A 130 -14.22 -7.64 30.82
CA GLY A 130 -15.15 -8.22 31.79
C GLY A 130 -14.77 -9.67 32.15
N PRO A 131 -15.70 -10.65 32.04
CA PRO A 131 -15.40 -12.07 32.28
C PRO A 131 -14.69 -12.74 31.10
N ASP A 132 -14.67 -12.10 29.93
CA ASP A 132 -14.21 -12.70 28.68
C ASP A 132 -12.76 -12.32 28.39
N LEU A 133 -12.18 -13.01 27.42
CA LEU A 133 -10.80 -12.91 26.98
C LEU A 133 -10.74 -12.65 25.48
N THR A 134 -9.82 -11.80 25.06
CA THR A 134 -9.58 -11.47 23.66
C THR A 134 -8.09 -11.24 23.41
N PHE A 135 -7.67 -11.37 22.16
CA PHE A 135 -6.35 -10.90 21.75
C PHE A 135 -6.23 -9.41 22.00
N ARG A 136 -5.13 -9.00 22.66
CA ARG A 136 -4.97 -7.60 23.08
C ARG A 136 -4.85 -6.65 21.89
N TYR A 137 -4.25 -7.11 20.81
CA TYR A 137 -4.09 -6.33 19.58
C TYR A 137 -4.41 -7.20 18.37
N LEU A 138 -5.07 -6.60 17.36
CA LEU A 138 -5.50 -7.30 16.15
C LEU A 138 -4.33 -7.95 15.41
N TYR A 139 -3.17 -7.29 15.32
CA TYR A 139 -2.01 -7.90 14.64
C TYR A 139 -1.61 -9.24 15.26
N ILE A 140 -1.77 -9.43 16.57
CA ILE A 140 -1.40 -10.68 17.25
C ILE A 140 -2.33 -11.80 16.80
N PHE A 141 -3.64 -11.52 16.78
CA PHE A 141 -4.64 -12.46 16.28
C PHE A 141 -4.36 -12.84 14.83
N TYR A 142 -4.20 -11.87 13.94
CA TYR A 142 -3.99 -12.14 12.51
C TYR A 142 -2.64 -12.79 12.22
N TYR A 143 -1.59 -12.46 12.96
CA TYR A 143 -0.29 -13.14 12.87
C TYR A 143 -0.46 -14.64 13.13
N PHE A 144 -1.04 -15.02 14.28
CA PHE A 144 -1.22 -16.42 14.62
C PHE A 144 -2.26 -17.13 13.74
N LYS A 145 -3.33 -16.44 13.31
CA LYS A 145 -4.31 -16.96 12.34
C LYS A 145 -3.64 -17.25 10.98
N GLY A 146 -2.81 -16.32 10.50
CA GLY A 146 -2.03 -16.48 9.26
C GLY A 146 -1.04 -17.64 9.34
N GLU A 147 -0.38 -17.81 10.49
CA GLU A 147 0.51 -18.94 10.74
C GLU A 147 -0.25 -20.29 10.80
N TYR A 148 -1.45 -20.34 11.38
CA TYR A 148 -2.27 -21.54 11.33
C TYR A 148 -2.62 -21.91 9.88
N LEU A 149 -3.08 -20.94 9.10
CA LEU A 149 -3.45 -21.14 7.70
C LEU A 149 -2.27 -21.64 6.87
N SER A 150 -1.06 -21.10 7.08
CA SER A 150 0.13 -21.51 6.32
C SER A 150 0.54 -22.97 6.59
N GLN A 151 0.34 -23.44 7.82
CA GLN A 151 0.65 -24.82 8.21
C GLN A 151 -0.37 -25.85 7.72
N ASN A 152 -1.57 -25.39 7.30
CA ASN A 152 -2.70 -26.27 6.94
C ASN A 152 -3.14 -26.10 5.48
N LEU A 153 -2.25 -25.63 4.60
CA LEU A 153 -2.56 -25.41 3.17
C LEU A 153 -2.89 -26.70 2.39
N SER A 154 -2.63 -27.88 2.93
CA SER A 154 -3.03 -29.15 2.29
C SER A 154 -4.53 -29.44 2.45
N ASP A 155 -5.23 -28.80 3.39
CA ASP A 155 -6.66 -28.99 3.63
C ASP A 155 -7.50 -28.22 2.58
N PRO A 156 -8.38 -28.90 1.81
CA PRO A 156 -9.27 -28.25 0.85
C PRO A 156 -10.19 -27.19 1.46
N ALA A 157 -10.66 -27.37 2.70
CA ALA A 157 -11.51 -26.39 3.38
C ALA A 157 -10.74 -25.11 3.70
N ILE A 158 -9.48 -25.24 4.13
CA ILE A 158 -8.57 -24.10 4.36
C ILE A 158 -8.29 -23.37 3.05
N ARG A 159 -8.00 -24.10 1.97
CA ARG A 159 -7.83 -23.49 0.64
C ARG A 159 -9.09 -22.74 0.19
N ALA A 160 -10.27 -23.33 0.35
CA ALA A 160 -11.53 -22.67 0.01
C ALA A 160 -11.77 -21.38 0.81
N TYR A 161 -11.46 -21.39 2.12
CA TYR A 161 -11.52 -20.19 2.95
C TYR A 161 -10.54 -19.10 2.48
N ILE A 162 -9.29 -19.48 2.17
CA ILE A 162 -8.29 -18.54 1.62
C ILE A 162 -8.77 -17.93 0.30
N SER A 163 -9.28 -18.75 -0.62
CA SER A 163 -9.84 -18.25 -1.88
C SER A 163 -10.99 -17.28 -1.65
N LYS A 164 -11.89 -17.58 -0.70
CA LYS A 164 -12.97 -16.66 -0.31
C LYS A 164 -12.41 -15.32 0.19
N CYS A 165 -11.40 -15.34 1.07
CA CYS A 165 -10.79 -14.13 1.58
C CYS A 165 -10.14 -13.31 0.46
N CYS A 166 -9.42 -13.96 -0.47
CA CYS A 166 -8.80 -13.30 -1.62
C CYS A 166 -9.82 -12.62 -2.54
N THR A 167 -11.02 -13.16 -2.72
CA THR A 167 -12.07 -12.53 -3.54
C THR A 167 -12.83 -11.41 -2.82
N HIS A 168 -12.54 -11.15 -1.55
CA HIS A 168 -13.23 -10.18 -0.71
C HIS A 168 -12.26 -9.32 0.12
N LEU A 169 -11.09 -8.97 -0.44
CA LEU A 169 -10.06 -8.16 0.24
C LEU A 169 -10.51 -6.73 0.60
N TYR A 170 -11.72 -6.31 0.23
CA TYR A 170 -12.35 -5.07 0.71
C TYR A 170 -12.99 -5.24 2.11
N VAL A 171 -13.06 -6.46 2.63
CA VAL A 171 -13.49 -6.79 3.99
C VAL A 171 -12.27 -6.86 4.90
N ARG A 172 -12.35 -6.20 6.06
CA ARG A 172 -11.23 -6.00 6.99
C ARG A 172 -10.63 -7.32 7.50
N ASP A 173 -11.46 -8.26 7.94
CA ASP A 173 -10.99 -9.59 8.40
C ASP A 173 -10.23 -10.31 7.30
N TYR A 174 -10.74 -10.28 6.07
CA TYR A 174 -10.15 -11.00 4.94
C TYR A 174 -8.86 -10.35 4.45
N ALA A 175 -8.82 -9.02 4.34
CA ALA A 175 -7.62 -8.28 3.96
C ALA A 175 -6.46 -8.55 4.92
N ASN A 176 -6.75 -8.52 6.23
CA ASN A 176 -5.76 -8.76 7.27
C ASN A 176 -5.35 -10.24 7.32
N THR A 177 -6.30 -11.17 7.18
CA THR A 177 -6.01 -12.61 7.13
C THR A 177 -5.03 -12.95 6.00
N ILE A 178 -5.30 -12.47 4.78
CA ILE A 178 -4.43 -12.74 3.63
C ILE A 178 -3.09 -12.02 3.74
N LEU A 179 -3.07 -10.79 4.27
CA LEU A 179 -1.81 -10.09 4.55
C LEU A 179 -0.90 -10.92 5.46
N PHE A 180 -1.40 -11.38 6.60
CA PHE A 180 -0.58 -12.11 7.56
C PHE A 180 -0.25 -13.52 7.07
N LEU A 181 -1.17 -14.20 6.38
CA LEU A 181 -0.86 -15.46 5.71
C LEU A 181 0.32 -15.29 4.73
N ALA A 182 0.33 -14.22 3.93
CA ALA A 182 1.42 -13.90 3.00
C ALA A 182 2.77 -13.62 3.70
N HIS A 183 2.78 -13.34 5.01
CA HIS A 183 4.03 -13.28 5.80
C HIS A 183 4.56 -14.66 6.17
N HIS A 184 3.69 -15.66 6.29
CA HIS A 184 4.04 -17.00 6.75
C HIS A 184 4.27 -18.02 5.63
N THR A 185 3.86 -17.72 4.40
CA THR A 185 4.02 -18.63 3.27
C THR A 185 4.36 -17.94 1.96
N ASN A 186 4.99 -18.70 1.07
CA ASN A 186 5.23 -18.37 -0.34
C ASN A 186 4.63 -19.45 -1.26
N ASP A 187 3.66 -20.22 -0.76
CA ASP A 187 3.04 -21.32 -1.50
C ASP A 187 2.42 -20.81 -2.82
N PRO A 188 2.69 -21.47 -3.96
CA PRO A 188 2.15 -21.07 -5.26
C PRO A 188 0.63 -20.93 -5.27
N PHE A 189 -0.10 -21.75 -4.51
CA PHE A 189 -1.56 -21.64 -4.40
C PHE A 189 -2.01 -20.24 -3.97
N LEU A 190 -1.33 -19.65 -2.97
CA LEU A 190 -1.68 -18.31 -2.48
C LEU A 190 -1.36 -17.25 -3.53
N ILE A 191 -0.15 -17.32 -4.11
CA ILE A 191 0.33 -16.37 -5.11
C ILE A 191 -0.60 -16.38 -6.33
N ASP A 192 -0.92 -17.57 -6.84
CA ASP A 192 -1.82 -17.77 -7.97
C ASP A 192 -3.22 -17.26 -7.66
N THR A 193 -3.76 -17.56 -6.48
CA THR A 193 -5.10 -17.09 -6.07
C THR A 193 -5.18 -15.56 -6.03
N ILE A 194 -4.16 -14.89 -5.46
CA ILE A 194 -4.12 -13.42 -5.41
C ILE A 194 -3.92 -12.83 -6.82
N SER A 195 -3.04 -13.44 -7.63
CA SER A 195 -2.79 -13.04 -9.02
C SER A 195 -4.06 -13.16 -9.86
N ASP A 196 -4.83 -14.25 -9.72
CA ASP A 196 -6.08 -14.46 -10.43
C ASP A 196 -7.18 -13.50 -9.99
N CYS A 197 -7.22 -13.11 -8.70
CA CYS A 197 -8.08 -12.03 -8.23
C CYS A 197 -7.73 -10.71 -8.93
N LEU A 198 -6.44 -10.37 -9.04
CA LEU A 198 -5.99 -9.18 -9.76
C LEU A 198 -6.38 -9.23 -11.24
N LYS A 199 -6.20 -10.38 -11.91
CA LYS A 199 -6.63 -10.60 -13.30
C LYS A 199 -8.14 -10.48 -13.46
N GLY A 200 -8.93 -10.86 -12.46
CA GLY A 200 -10.40 -10.75 -12.49
C GLY A 200 -10.92 -9.31 -12.42
N LEU A 201 -10.25 -8.44 -11.68
CA LEU A 201 -10.66 -7.05 -11.49
C LEU A 201 -10.55 -6.24 -12.78
N PHE A 202 -11.64 -5.55 -13.15
CA PHE A 202 -11.73 -4.75 -14.38
C PHE A 202 -11.35 -5.51 -15.67
N ARG A 203 -11.50 -6.85 -15.70
CA ARG A 203 -11.08 -7.72 -16.81
C ARG A 203 -11.71 -7.39 -18.17
N GLN A 204 -12.88 -6.74 -18.17
CA GLN A 204 -13.56 -6.30 -19.38
C GLN A 204 -12.82 -5.18 -20.12
N TYR A 205 -11.90 -4.50 -19.44
CA TYR A 205 -11.12 -3.41 -20.00
C TYR A 205 -9.71 -3.85 -20.37
N ARG A 206 -9.19 -3.33 -21.49
CA ARG A 206 -7.77 -3.44 -21.81
C ARG A 206 -6.97 -2.40 -20.99
N PRO A 207 -5.76 -2.74 -20.51
CA PRO A 207 -4.89 -1.78 -19.84
C PRO A 207 -4.68 -0.52 -20.69
N VAL A 208 -4.60 0.65 -20.04
CA VAL A 208 -4.14 1.90 -20.69
C VAL A 208 -2.72 1.72 -21.21
N THR A 209 -2.49 2.15 -22.45
CA THR A 209 -1.18 2.12 -23.13
C THR A 209 -0.58 3.51 -23.34
N LEU A 210 -1.38 4.57 -23.15
CA LEU A 210 -1.07 5.96 -23.51
C LEU A 210 -0.75 6.11 -25.00
N ASN A 211 -1.48 5.38 -25.83
CA ASN A 211 -1.41 5.50 -27.28
C ASN A 211 -2.83 5.66 -27.82
N LYS A 212 -3.24 6.91 -28.08
CA LYS A 212 -4.61 7.29 -28.51
C LYS A 212 -5.70 6.98 -27.48
N ASP A 213 -5.30 6.64 -26.27
CA ASP A 213 -6.21 6.31 -25.16
C ASP A 213 -6.83 7.53 -24.48
N THR A 214 -6.31 8.71 -24.81
CA THR A 214 -6.43 9.94 -24.04
C THR A 214 -7.31 10.97 -24.71
N THR A 215 -7.97 10.66 -25.83
CA THR A 215 -8.65 11.65 -26.69
C THR A 215 -9.69 12.49 -25.94
N ILE A 216 -10.59 11.87 -25.18
CA ILE A 216 -11.65 12.60 -24.46
C ILE A 216 -11.13 13.16 -23.13
N VAL A 217 -10.29 12.41 -22.41
CA VAL A 217 -9.73 12.91 -21.15
C VAL A 217 -8.73 14.06 -21.37
N GLY A 218 -8.10 14.12 -22.54
CA GLY A 218 -7.23 15.20 -22.96
C GLY A 218 -7.95 16.55 -22.98
N THR A 219 -9.19 16.60 -23.48
CA THR A 219 -9.97 17.85 -23.50
C THR A 219 -10.36 18.32 -22.10
N LEU A 220 -10.57 17.41 -21.16
CA LEU A 220 -10.78 17.76 -19.75
C LEU A 220 -9.50 18.34 -19.13
N VAL A 221 -8.36 17.74 -19.46
CA VAL A 221 -7.05 18.14 -18.95
C VAL A 221 -6.55 19.47 -19.53
N GLU A 222 -7.02 19.90 -20.72
CA GLU A 222 -6.73 21.24 -21.26
C GLU A 222 -7.16 22.38 -20.33
N ALA A 223 -8.20 22.17 -19.52
CA ALA A 223 -8.66 23.16 -18.55
C ALA A 223 -7.70 23.32 -17.34
N ALA A 224 -6.76 22.39 -17.16
CA ALA A 224 -5.85 22.40 -16.03
C ALA A 224 -4.88 23.60 -16.09
N PRO A 225 -4.56 24.22 -14.94
CA PRO A 225 -3.55 25.27 -14.91
C PRO A 225 -2.17 24.74 -15.30
N ARG A 226 -1.29 25.66 -15.71
CA ARG A 226 0.14 25.36 -15.84
C ARG A 226 0.69 24.90 -14.49
N LEU A 227 1.53 23.87 -14.54
CA LEU A 227 2.19 23.34 -13.36
C LEU A 227 3.36 24.23 -12.98
N THR A 228 3.45 24.59 -11.70
CA THR A 228 4.49 25.46 -11.16
C THR A 228 5.27 24.73 -10.08
N TYR A 229 6.59 24.94 -10.04
CA TYR A 229 7.44 24.46 -8.95
C TYR A 229 7.67 25.59 -7.97
N SER A 230 7.13 25.44 -6.76
CA SER A 230 7.21 26.46 -5.71
C SER A 230 8.59 26.66 -5.08
N GLY A 231 9.56 25.79 -5.37
CA GLY A 231 10.90 25.86 -4.78
C GLY A 231 11.00 25.43 -3.31
N ARG A 232 9.90 25.00 -2.69
CA ARG A 232 9.88 24.51 -1.30
C ARG A 232 10.86 23.34 -1.12
N SER A 233 11.48 23.28 0.04
CA SER A 233 12.38 22.17 0.35
C SER A 233 11.61 20.86 0.50
N PRO A 234 12.27 19.70 0.28
CA PRO A 234 11.67 18.40 0.56
C PRO A 234 11.22 18.25 2.01
N GLU A 235 11.99 18.79 2.96
CA GLU A 235 11.67 18.74 4.38
C GLU A 235 10.35 19.46 4.70
N GLU A 236 10.19 20.70 4.24
CA GLU A 236 8.95 21.47 4.42
C GLU A 236 7.76 20.78 3.74
N THR A 237 7.97 20.24 2.54
CA THR A 237 6.88 19.59 1.79
C THR A 237 6.39 18.33 2.50
N ARG A 238 7.30 17.50 3.02
CA ARG A 238 6.95 16.32 3.81
C ARG A 238 6.24 16.70 5.11
N GLN A 239 6.66 17.78 5.78
CA GLN A 239 5.99 18.26 6.99
C GLN A 239 4.54 18.65 6.69
N ILE A 240 4.31 19.41 5.61
CA ILE A 240 2.95 19.81 5.20
C ILE A 240 2.11 18.58 4.81
N GLN A 241 2.68 17.64 4.06
CA GLN A 241 1.97 16.40 3.71
C GLN A 241 1.59 15.58 4.95
N ASN A 242 2.48 15.49 5.94
CA ASN A 242 2.20 14.79 7.18
C ASN A 242 1.10 15.51 7.98
N GLN A 243 1.13 16.84 8.08
CA GLN A 243 0.06 17.62 8.73
C GLN A 243 -1.29 17.42 8.05
N ILE A 244 -1.35 17.52 6.72
CA ILE A 244 -2.57 17.27 5.95
C ILE A 244 -3.06 15.84 6.17
N ARG A 245 -2.14 14.86 6.20
CA ARG A 245 -2.51 13.46 6.47
C ARG A 245 -3.11 13.33 7.87
N ASP A 246 -2.51 13.94 8.88
CA ASP A 246 -3.00 13.87 10.26
C ASP A 246 -4.35 14.59 10.43
N GLU A 247 -4.59 15.68 9.69
CA GLU A 247 -5.88 16.40 9.67
C GLU A 247 -6.99 15.61 8.96
N LEU A 248 -6.64 14.86 7.92
CA LEU A 248 -7.57 14.04 7.13
C LEU A 248 -7.74 12.62 7.69
N ASP A 249 -6.92 12.20 8.65
CA ASP A 249 -7.02 10.89 9.29
C ASP A 249 -8.27 10.84 10.19
N ASP A 250 -9.39 10.42 9.63
CA ASP A 250 -10.61 10.05 10.36
C ASP A 250 -10.50 8.62 10.96
N GLY A 251 -9.30 8.06 10.86
CA GLY A 251 -8.95 6.69 11.11
C GLY A 251 -9.22 5.80 9.90
N ASP A 252 -10.25 6.01 9.07
CA ASP A 252 -10.83 4.98 8.19
C ASP A 252 -9.79 4.32 7.26
N ASP A 253 -9.76 2.98 7.26
CA ASP A 253 -8.82 2.22 6.43
C ASP A 253 -9.42 1.84 5.06
N GLY A 254 -10.63 2.34 4.77
CA GLY A 254 -11.41 2.11 3.56
C GLY A 254 -11.94 0.68 3.45
N LEU A 255 -11.78 -0.14 4.50
CA LEU A 255 -12.28 -1.51 4.57
C LEU A 255 -13.63 -1.55 5.26
N THR A 256 -14.45 -2.50 4.82
CA THR A 256 -15.76 -2.78 5.42
C THR A 256 -15.65 -3.94 6.42
N ASP A 257 -16.55 -4.02 7.39
CA ASP A 257 -16.57 -5.14 8.34
C ASP A 257 -17.32 -6.37 7.80
N LYS A 258 -18.11 -6.20 6.74
CA LYS A 258 -18.98 -7.25 6.20
C LYS A 258 -18.95 -7.26 4.69
N GLU A 259 -19.16 -8.45 4.13
CA GLU A 259 -19.36 -8.63 2.70
C GLU A 259 -20.54 -7.81 2.19
N GLU A 260 -20.49 -7.45 0.91
CA GLU A 260 -21.62 -6.79 0.25
C GLU A 260 -22.69 -7.85 -0.01
N SER A 261 -23.97 -7.53 0.21
CA SER A 261 -25.06 -8.47 -0.03
C SER A 261 -25.34 -8.71 -1.52
N SER A 262 -24.85 -7.81 -2.39
CA SER A 262 -24.98 -7.92 -3.85
C SER A 262 -23.93 -8.87 -4.41
N SER A 263 -24.33 -9.69 -5.39
CA SER A 263 -23.39 -10.55 -6.13
C SER A 263 -22.40 -9.76 -7.00
N LYS A 264 -22.75 -8.52 -7.35
CA LYS A 264 -21.86 -7.60 -8.07
C LYS A 264 -21.30 -6.57 -7.10
N LEU A 265 -19.97 -6.54 -6.99
CA LEU A 265 -19.24 -5.58 -6.17
C LEU A 265 -19.50 -4.14 -6.63
N SER A 266 -19.71 -3.24 -5.66
CA SER A 266 -19.72 -1.81 -5.88
C SER A 266 -18.39 -1.32 -6.47
N LEU A 267 -18.39 -0.15 -7.10
CA LEU A 267 -17.15 0.45 -7.61
C LEU A 267 -16.14 0.70 -6.47
N VAL A 268 -16.62 1.14 -5.32
CA VAL A 268 -15.80 1.35 -4.12
C VAL A 268 -15.15 0.03 -3.69
N ALA A 269 -15.93 -1.05 -3.56
CA ALA A 269 -15.38 -2.36 -3.21
C ALA A 269 -14.37 -2.87 -4.26
N GLN A 270 -14.62 -2.69 -5.55
CA GLN A 270 -13.68 -3.07 -6.61
C GLN A 270 -12.36 -2.29 -6.53
N ILE A 271 -12.39 -0.99 -6.26
CA ILE A 271 -11.19 -0.16 -6.11
C ILE A 271 -10.44 -0.50 -4.82
N THR A 272 -11.15 -0.68 -3.70
CA THR A 272 -10.54 -1.14 -2.44
C THR A 272 -9.88 -2.51 -2.63
N MET A 273 -10.58 -3.45 -3.26
CA MET A 273 -10.05 -4.78 -3.55
C MET A 273 -8.83 -4.72 -4.47
N LEU A 274 -8.83 -3.89 -5.53
CA LEU A 274 -7.67 -3.66 -6.38
C LEU A 274 -6.46 -3.18 -5.58
N ASN A 275 -6.63 -2.14 -4.79
CA ASN A 275 -5.56 -1.56 -3.99
C ASN A 275 -4.98 -2.59 -3.00
N LYS A 276 -5.83 -3.35 -2.30
CA LYS A 276 -5.38 -4.38 -1.35
C LYS A 276 -4.72 -5.56 -2.07
N THR A 277 -5.22 -5.98 -3.23
CA THR A 277 -4.63 -7.05 -4.03
C THR A 277 -3.23 -6.67 -4.51
N VAL A 278 -3.09 -5.47 -5.11
CA VAL A 278 -1.79 -4.93 -5.56
C VAL A 278 -0.82 -4.75 -4.40
N GLN A 279 -1.30 -4.25 -3.26
CA GLN A 279 -0.49 -4.08 -2.06
C GLN A 279 0.05 -5.41 -1.55
N ILE A 280 -0.80 -6.43 -1.38
CA ILE A 280 -0.41 -7.73 -0.83
C ILE A 280 0.53 -8.46 -1.80
N LEU A 281 0.18 -8.54 -3.09
CA LEU A 281 1.01 -9.22 -4.08
C LEU A 281 2.38 -8.53 -4.25
N GLY A 282 2.40 -7.19 -4.28
CA GLY A 282 3.65 -6.43 -4.30
C GLY A 282 4.49 -6.66 -3.05
N GLN A 283 3.88 -6.80 -1.87
CA GLN A 283 4.59 -7.15 -0.64
C GLN A 283 5.17 -8.57 -0.68
N ILE A 284 4.43 -9.56 -1.21
CA ILE A 284 4.93 -10.93 -1.42
C ILE A 284 6.18 -10.89 -2.30
N LEU A 285 6.10 -10.23 -3.46
CA LEU A 285 7.22 -10.12 -4.39
C LEU A 285 8.44 -9.45 -3.75
N LYS A 286 8.25 -8.33 -3.04
CA LYS A 286 9.36 -7.61 -2.39
C LYS A 286 10.00 -8.43 -1.27
N ASN A 287 9.18 -9.11 -0.46
CA ASN A 287 9.68 -9.85 0.70
C ASN A 287 10.34 -11.17 0.34
N GLN A 288 9.90 -11.80 -0.75
CA GLN A 288 10.26 -13.16 -1.11
C GLN A 288 10.87 -13.26 -2.51
N TYR A 289 11.38 -12.17 -3.08
CA TYR A 289 11.90 -12.10 -4.45
C TYR A 289 12.92 -13.19 -4.80
N SER A 290 13.71 -13.65 -3.82
CA SER A 290 14.74 -14.69 -3.99
C SER A 290 14.17 -16.11 -4.03
N LYS A 291 12.91 -16.28 -3.62
CA LYS A 291 12.20 -17.56 -3.58
C LYS A 291 11.24 -17.76 -4.76
N ILE A 292 11.03 -16.73 -5.58
CA ILE A 292 10.13 -16.76 -6.74
C ILE A 292 10.98 -16.79 -8.02
N PRO A 293 10.75 -17.77 -8.93
CA PRO A 293 11.45 -17.84 -10.21
C PRO A 293 11.38 -16.53 -11.01
N ARG A 294 12.45 -16.20 -11.73
CA ARG A 294 12.56 -14.95 -12.49
C ARG A 294 11.42 -14.74 -13.48
N GLU A 295 11.06 -15.79 -14.24
CA GLU A 295 9.96 -15.73 -15.20
C GLU A 295 8.61 -15.43 -14.52
N GLU A 296 8.36 -16.08 -13.39
CA GLU A 296 7.15 -15.88 -12.61
C GLU A 296 7.09 -14.46 -12.03
N LYS A 297 8.21 -13.92 -11.52
CA LYS A 297 8.30 -12.52 -11.10
C LYS A 297 7.94 -11.55 -12.22
N VAL A 298 8.46 -11.77 -13.44
CA VAL A 298 8.18 -10.91 -14.59
C VAL A 298 6.68 -10.93 -14.93
N GLU A 299 6.02 -12.09 -14.89
CA GLU A 299 4.59 -12.19 -15.13
C GLU A 299 3.76 -11.52 -14.02
N LEU A 300 4.13 -11.72 -12.74
CA LEU A 300 3.46 -11.07 -11.60
C LEU A 300 3.62 -9.55 -11.62
N ILE A 301 4.81 -9.03 -11.95
CA ILE A 301 5.05 -7.59 -12.12
C ILE A 301 4.22 -7.03 -13.28
N ASN A 302 4.14 -7.75 -14.41
CA ASN A 302 3.32 -7.35 -15.53
C ASN A 302 1.83 -7.26 -15.13
N GLU A 303 1.31 -8.20 -14.33
CA GLU A 303 -0.06 -8.10 -13.81
C GLU A 303 -0.26 -6.96 -12.79
N LEU A 304 0.73 -6.70 -11.92
CA LEU A 304 0.75 -5.53 -11.03
C LEU A 304 0.72 -4.20 -11.80
N PHE A 305 1.24 -4.15 -13.02
CA PHE A 305 1.11 -2.99 -13.90
C PHE A 305 -0.27 -2.93 -14.56
N ARG A 306 -0.75 -4.07 -15.07
CA ARG A 306 -2.00 -4.15 -15.84
C ARG A 306 -3.25 -3.91 -15.00
N GLY A 307 -3.26 -4.31 -13.73
CA GLY A 307 -4.40 -4.12 -12.82
C GLY A 307 -4.82 -2.65 -12.70
N PRO A 308 -3.97 -1.77 -12.15
CA PRO A 308 -4.25 -0.32 -12.05
C PRO A 308 -4.55 0.33 -13.40
N LEU A 309 -3.86 -0.07 -14.48
CA LEU A 309 -4.10 0.45 -15.82
C LEU A 309 -5.47 0.04 -16.40
N ARG A 310 -6.06 -1.08 -15.98
CA ARG A 310 -7.44 -1.46 -16.35
C ARG A 310 -8.48 -0.68 -15.55
N ALA A 311 -8.21 -0.42 -14.27
CA ALA A 311 -9.06 0.46 -13.47
C ALA A 311 -9.06 1.89 -14.02
N LEU A 312 -7.90 2.41 -14.41
CA LEU A 312 -7.79 3.70 -15.09
C LEU A 312 -8.60 3.74 -16.38
N ARG A 313 -8.55 2.66 -17.19
CA ARG A 313 -9.39 2.55 -18.38
C ARG A 313 -10.87 2.63 -18.05
N SER A 314 -11.31 1.92 -17.01
CA SER A 314 -12.70 1.97 -16.56
C SER A 314 -13.13 3.38 -16.18
N PHE A 315 -12.28 4.11 -15.47
CA PHE A 315 -12.54 5.51 -15.10
C PHE A 315 -12.63 6.41 -16.32
N TRP A 316 -11.70 6.30 -17.27
CA TRP A 316 -11.76 7.09 -18.50
C TRP A 316 -12.99 6.75 -19.34
N LYS A 317 -13.34 5.47 -19.47
CA LYS A 317 -14.57 5.05 -20.16
C LYS A 317 -15.83 5.67 -19.56
N PHE A 318 -15.91 5.76 -18.24
CA PHE A 318 -16.99 6.48 -17.58
C PHE A 318 -17.03 7.97 -17.99
N LEU A 319 -15.89 8.66 -18.05
CA LEU A 319 -15.82 10.05 -18.51
C LEU A 319 -16.15 10.20 -20.00
N GLU A 320 -15.86 9.19 -20.82
CA GLU A 320 -16.24 9.17 -22.24
C GLU A 320 -17.76 9.04 -22.42
N GLU A 321 -18.40 8.21 -21.60
CA GLU A 321 -19.85 7.97 -21.64
C GLU A 321 -20.64 9.13 -21.01
N TYR A 322 -20.08 9.78 -19.98
CA TYR A 322 -20.74 10.82 -19.18
C TYR A 322 -19.86 12.08 -18.98
N PRO A 323 -19.42 12.76 -20.04
CA PRO A 323 -18.39 13.81 -19.96
C PRO A 323 -18.81 15.04 -19.12
N GLU A 324 -20.10 15.36 -19.11
CA GLU A 324 -20.63 16.52 -18.37
C GLU A 324 -21.18 16.14 -16.98
N ALA A 325 -21.31 14.85 -16.65
CA ALA A 325 -21.88 14.42 -15.37
C ALA A 325 -21.02 14.88 -14.18
N LEU A 326 -19.71 14.65 -14.25
CA LEU A 326 -18.80 15.05 -13.18
C LEU A 326 -18.68 16.57 -13.07
N ILE A 327 -18.74 17.30 -14.19
CA ILE A 327 -18.75 18.76 -14.20
C ILE A 327 -20.01 19.27 -13.49
N ALA A 328 -21.18 18.74 -13.84
CA ALA A 328 -22.46 19.11 -13.25
C ALA A 328 -22.52 18.83 -11.73
N ASP A 329 -22.01 17.67 -11.29
CA ASP A 329 -21.94 17.32 -9.87
C ASP A 329 -21.06 18.30 -9.09
N ILE A 330 -19.91 18.69 -9.65
CA ILE A 330 -19.01 19.68 -9.03
C ILE A 330 -19.64 21.06 -9.03
N GLU A 331 -20.30 21.49 -10.10
CA GLU A 331 -21.02 22.77 -10.13
C GLU A 331 -22.13 22.80 -9.07
N ALA A 332 -22.88 21.72 -8.92
CA ALA A 332 -23.92 21.60 -7.91
C ALA A 332 -23.34 21.66 -6.48
N ALA A 333 -22.17 21.04 -6.25
CA ALA A 333 -21.46 21.15 -4.99
C ALA A 333 -20.95 22.59 -4.73
N LEU A 334 -20.37 23.25 -5.74
CA LEU A 334 -19.88 24.62 -5.65
C LEU A 334 -20.99 25.62 -5.34
N ARG A 335 -22.19 25.46 -5.92
CA ARG A 335 -23.37 26.29 -5.61
C ARG A 335 -23.77 26.25 -4.12
N ARG A 336 -23.41 25.20 -3.39
CA ARG A 336 -23.69 25.08 -1.94
C ARG A 336 -22.69 25.87 -1.08
N TRP A 337 -21.47 26.10 -1.58
CA TRP A 337 -20.37 26.74 -0.85
C TRP A 337 -20.15 28.20 -1.26
N ASP A 338 -20.35 28.53 -2.52
CA ASP A 338 -20.26 29.88 -3.07
C ASP A 338 -21.62 30.31 -3.63
N LYS A 339 -22.15 31.45 -3.14
CA LYS A 339 -23.42 32.04 -3.60
C LYS A 339 -23.23 33.03 -4.74
N SER A 340 -22.04 33.11 -5.34
CA SER A 340 -21.82 33.94 -6.52
C SER A 340 -22.72 33.49 -7.69
N ASP A 341 -23.43 34.44 -8.29
CA ASP A 341 -24.40 34.22 -9.37
C ASP A 341 -23.74 34.08 -10.76
N ASP A 342 -22.41 33.97 -10.83
CA ASP A 342 -21.68 33.87 -12.09
C ASP A 342 -21.50 32.42 -12.54
N ASP A 343 -22.46 31.97 -13.34
CA ASP A 343 -22.48 30.65 -13.96
C ASP A 343 -21.22 30.36 -14.80
N GLN A 344 -20.62 31.36 -15.45
CA GLN A 344 -19.43 31.16 -16.28
C GLN A 344 -18.17 30.94 -15.43
N VAL A 345 -18.00 31.73 -14.37
CA VAL A 345 -16.88 31.54 -13.43
C VAL A 345 -16.95 30.17 -12.80
N ARG A 346 -18.15 29.76 -12.36
CA ARG A 346 -18.35 28.46 -11.73
C ARG A 346 -18.07 27.29 -12.68
N ASN A 347 -18.51 27.37 -13.94
CA ASN A 347 -18.19 26.34 -14.93
C ASN A 347 -16.68 26.21 -15.16
N LYS A 348 -15.96 27.33 -15.25
CA LYS A 348 -14.51 27.34 -15.40
C LYS A 348 -13.79 26.72 -14.20
N VAL A 349 -14.27 26.97 -12.98
CA VAL A 349 -13.74 26.34 -11.76
C VAL A 349 -14.05 24.85 -11.76
N ALA A 350 -15.28 24.43 -12.07
CA ALA A 350 -15.66 23.02 -12.13
C ALA A 350 -14.80 22.24 -13.13
N ARG A 351 -14.59 22.77 -14.34
CA ARG A 351 -13.70 22.16 -15.34
C ARG A 351 -12.26 22.00 -14.85
N ARG A 352 -11.72 22.99 -14.11
CA ARG A 352 -10.39 22.88 -13.48
C ARG A 352 -10.33 21.80 -12.41
N VAL A 353 -11.37 21.67 -11.59
CA VAL A 353 -11.46 20.62 -10.57
C VAL A 353 -11.54 19.24 -11.22
N VAL A 354 -12.35 19.08 -12.28
CA VAL A 354 -12.39 17.84 -13.07
C VAL A 354 -11.02 17.50 -13.63
N ALA A 355 -10.34 18.47 -14.24
CA ALA A 355 -8.99 18.26 -14.77
C ALA A 355 -8.01 17.77 -13.68
N ALA A 356 -8.07 18.38 -12.48
CA ALA A 356 -7.27 17.97 -11.34
C ALA A 356 -7.61 16.56 -10.85
N ILE A 357 -8.89 16.17 -10.84
CA ILE A 357 -9.33 14.80 -10.50
C ILE A 357 -8.79 13.80 -11.53
N VAL A 358 -8.90 14.10 -12.83
CA VAL A 358 -8.40 13.23 -13.90
C VAL A 358 -6.89 13.03 -13.75
N GLU A 359 -6.14 14.10 -13.51
CA GLU A 359 -4.69 14.04 -13.28
C GLU A 359 -4.34 13.26 -12.02
N MET A 360 -5.07 13.47 -10.92
CA MET A 360 -4.84 12.79 -9.66
C MET A 360 -5.11 11.28 -9.76
N VAL A 361 -6.24 10.88 -10.37
CA VAL A 361 -6.56 9.46 -10.58
C VAL A 361 -5.56 8.81 -11.53
N THR A 362 -5.17 9.51 -12.59
CA THR A 362 -4.14 9.02 -13.53
C THR A 362 -2.82 8.81 -12.79
N LEU A 363 -2.32 9.83 -12.09
CA LEU A 363 -1.08 9.71 -11.31
C LEU A 363 -1.18 8.59 -10.27
N SER A 364 -2.28 8.51 -9.52
CA SER A 364 -2.51 7.49 -8.50
C SER A 364 -2.38 6.09 -9.07
N MET A 365 -3.03 5.76 -10.19
CA MET A 365 -2.97 4.42 -10.78
C MET A 365 -1.55 4.04 -11.23
N PHE A 366 -0.78 5.00 -11.78
CA PHE A 366 0.62 4.77 -12.14
C PHE A 366 1.52 4.60 -10.91
N MET A 367 1.31 5.41 -9.87
CA MET A 367 2.06 5.30 -8.62
C MET A 367 1.73 4.01 -7.88
N THR A 368 0.46 3.58 -7.84
CA THR A 368 0.04 2.30 -7.26
C THR A 368 0.76 1.12 -7.91
N ALA A 369 0.87 1.11 -9.25
CA ALA A 369 1.66 0.11 -9.96
C ALA A 369 3.16 0.20 -9.61
N ALA A 370 3.74 1.39 -9.67
CA ALA A 370 5.16 1.61 -9.41
C ALA A 370 5.58 1.22 -7.98
N GLU A 371 4.87 1.72 -6.97
CA GLU A 371 5.17 1.52 -5.54
C GLU A 371 5.00 0.05 -5.11
N SER A 372 4.14 -0.70 -5.80
CA SER A 372 3.93 -2.13 -5.53
C SER A 372 5.20 -2.96 -5.76
N VAL A 373 6.04 -2.58 -6.73
CA VAL A 373 7.27 -3.29 -7.11
C VAL A 373 8.54 -2.48 -6.87
N ASN A 374 8.44 -1.28 -6.28
CA ASN A 374 9.60 -0.43 -6.01
C ASN A 374 10.51 -1.08 -4.94
N SER A 375 11.54 -1.77 -5.42
CA SER A 375 12.60 -2.41 -4.65
C SER A 375 13.85 -2.53 -5.52
N GLU A 376 15.04 -2.31 -4.94
CA GLU A 376 16.31 -2.49 -5.64
C GLU A 376 16.44 -3.90 -6.21
N SER A 377 15.92 -4.91 -5.50
CA SER A 377 15.98 -6.32 -5.88
C SER A 377 15.03 -6.74 -7.00
N LEU A 378 14.11 -5.86 -7.42
CA LEU A 378 13.14 -6.13 -8.51
C LEU A 378 13.43 -5.31 -9.77
N ILE A 379 14.43 -4.43 -9.78
CA ILE A 379 14.65 -3.49 -10.89
C ILE A 379 14.96 -4.20 -12.21
N GLU A 380 15.72 -5.30 -12.18
CA GLU A 380 16.00 -6.13 -13.36
C GLU A 380 14.72 -6.75 -13.92
N ASP A 381 13.85 -7.25 -13.05
CA ASP A 381 12.59 -7.89 -13.43
C ASP A 381 11.63 -6.85 -14.03
N VAL A 382 11.57 -5.64 -13.46
CA VAL A 382 10.84 -4.49 -14.03
C VAL A 382 11.35 -4.14 -15.43
N GLN A 383 12.67 -4.06 -15.62
CA GLN A 383 13.26 -3.78 -16.94
C GLN A 383 12.93 -4.88 -17.96
N ALA A 384 12.87 -6.15 -17.52
CA ALA A 384 12.43 -7.25 -18.37
C ALA A 384 10.96 -7.10 -18.81
N VAL A 385 10.06 -6.67 -17.91
CA VAL A 385 8.67 -6.35 -18.27
C VAL A 385 8.61 -5.24 -19.30
N VAL A 386 9.37 -4.16 -19.13
CA VAL A 386 9.41 -3.04 -20.09
C VAL A 386 9.96 -3.48 -21.45
N ALA A 387 10.95 -4.38 -21.46
CA ALA A 387 11.50 -4.93 -22.70
C ALA A 387 10.47 -5.76 -23.48
N ARG A 388 9.63 -6.54 -22.76
CA ARG A 388 8.52 -7.33 -23.34
C ARG A 388 7.34 -6.46 -23.77
N ASN A 389 7.02 -5.42 -23.01
CA ASN A 389 5.89 -4.51 -23.25
C ASN A 389 6.37 -3.07 -23.43
N LYS A 390 6.52 -2.67 -24.70
CA LYS A 390 7.11 -1.37 -25.08
C LYS A 390 6.11 -0.20 -25.10
N THR A 391 4.93 -0.35 -24.49
CA THR A 391 3.94 0.74 -24.43
C THR A 391 4.46 1.92 -23.60
N LEU A 392 3.99 3.13 -23.91
CA LEU A 392 4.36 4.33 -23.17
C LEU A 392 3.96 4.21 -21.69
N ALA A 393 2.78 3.65 -21.41
CA ALA A 393 2.32 3.42 -20.03
C ALA A 393 3.34 2.61 -19.20
N VAL A 394 3.83 1.47 -19.70
CA VAL A 394 4.80 0.64 -18.95
C VAL A 394 6.14 1.36 -18.76
N LYS A 395 6.61 2.11 -19.76
CA LYS A 395 7.82 2.94 -19.63
C LYS A 395 7.66 4.06 -18.58
N LEU A 396 6.46 4.63 -18.45
CA LEU A 396 6.18 5.65 -17.43
C LEU A 396 6.06 5.07 -16.03
N ILE A 397 5.57 3.83 -15.87
CA ILE A 397 5.63 3.12 -14.58
C ILE A 397 7.09 2.90 -14.16
N GLU A 398 7.96 2.45 -15.08
CA GLU A 398 9.40 2.34 -14.80
C GLU A 398 10.01 3.70 -14.44
N LEU A 399 9.66 4.78 -15.16
CA LEU A 399 10.11 6.12 -14.82
C LEU A 399 9.67 6.52 -13.40
N ALA A 400 8.43 6.25 -13.02
CA ALA A 400 7.91 6.53 -11.69
C ALA A 400 8.71 5.80 -10.59
N ILE A 401 9.07 4.54 -10.82
CA ILE A 401 9.93 3.76 -9.90
C ILE A 401 11.29 4.45 -9.73
N LEU A 402 11.94 4.82 -10.84
CA LEU A 402 13.26 5.47 -10.82
C LEU A 402 13.23 6.85 -10.14
N LEU A 403 12.13 7.59 -10.29
CA LEU A 403 11.92 8.89 -9.66
C LEU A 403 11.48 8.80 -8.19
N ASP A 404 11.17 7.62 -7.66
CA ASP A 404 10.76 7.42 -6.27
C ASP A 404 11.96 7.11 -5.34
N SER A 405 13.07 7.81 -5.54
CA SER A 405 14.29 7.65 -4.76
C SER A 405 15.16 8.90 -4.76
N GLY A 406 16.15 8.94 -3.86
CA GLY A 406 17.23 9.94 -3.87
C GLY A 406 18.30 9.70 -4.94
N ALA A 407 18.17 8.66 -5.77
CA ALA A 407 19.17 8.31 -6.79
C ALA A 407 19.35 9.42 -7.85
N PRO A 408 20.48 9.45 -8.58
CA PRO A 408 20.72 10.43 -9.64
C PRO A 408 19.57 10.49 -10.65
N ILE A 409 19.26 11.70 -11.15
CA ILE A 409 18.17 11.89 -12.10
C ILE A 409 18.44 11.12 -13.41
N PRO A 410 17.53 10.25 -13.88
CA PRO A 410 17.71 9.45 -15.09
C PRO A 410 17.46 10.29 -16.36
N ARG A 411 18.30 11.29 -16.62
CA ARG A 411 18.11 12.32 -17.66
C ARG A 411 17.78 11.75 -19.05
N GLU A 412 18.52 10.74 -19.51
CA GLU A 412 18.31 10.13 -20.82
C GLU A 412 16.98 9.35 -20.91
N LYS A 413 16.53 8.76 -19.81
CA LYS A 413 15.23 8.09 -19.76
C LYS A 413 14.10 9.12 -19.84
N ILE A 414 14.20 10.19 -19.04
CA ILE A 414 13.25 11.32 -19.03
C ILE A 414 13.12 11.93 -20.43
N LYS A 415 14.23 12.32 -21.05
CA LYS A 415 14.24 12.87 -22.42
C LYS A 415 13.52 11.97 -23.42
N ARG A 416 13.79 10.66 -23.36
CA ARG A 416 13.23 9.69 -24.30
C ARG A 416 11.72 9.56 -24.14
N VAL A 417 11.25 9.33 -22.91
CA VAL A 417 9.82 9.13 -22.65
C VAL A 417 9.03 10.43 -22.80
N HIS A 418 9.62 11.57 -22.47
CA HIS A 418 8.98 12.88 -22.67
C HIS A 418 8.82 13.22 -24.16
N ARG A 419 9.83 12.94 -24.99
CA ARG A 419 9.70 13.07 -26.46
C ARG A 419 8.61 12.16 -27.03
N GLU A 420 8.53 10.91 -26.56
CA GLU A 420 7.49 9.96 -26.98
C GLU A 420 6.10 10.42 -26.54
N ALA A 421 5.98 11.04 -25.36
CA ALA A 421 4.74 11.56 -24.80
C ALA A 421 4.32 12.93 -25.37
N LYS A 422 5.17 13.63 -26.12
CA LYS A 422 4.99 15.05 -26.47
C LYS A 422 3.67 15.36 -27.20
N SER A 423 3.13 14.41 -27.96
CA SER A 423 1.85 14.56 -28.67
C SER A 423 0.62 14.21 -27.82
N ASP A 424 0.81 13.75 -26.59
CA ASP A 424 -0.26 13.34 -25.67
C ASP A 424 -0.21 14.21 -24.41
N LEU A 425 -1.16 15.13 -24.29
CA LEU A 425 -1.22 16.10 -23.19
C LEU A 425 -1.32 15.41 -21.82
N VAL A 426 -2.04 14.30 -21.72
CA VAL A 426 -2.20 13.57 -20.45
C VAL A 426 -0.88 12.92 -20.06
N ALA A 427 -0.18 12.29 -21.02
CA ALA A 427 1.12 11.68 -20.78
C ALA A 427 2.20 12.74 -20.42
N ASP A 428 2.23 13.87 -21.13
CA ASP A 428 3.13 15.00 -20.81
C ASP A 428 2.91 15.50 -19.37
N ARG A 429 1.65 15.73 -18.98
CA ARG A 429 1.32 16.19 -17.63
C ARG A 429 1.59 15.14 -16.55
N LEU A 430 1.41 13.87 -16.87
CA LEU A 430 1.76 12.77 -15.97
C LEU A 430 3.28 12.76 -15.67
N ILE A 431 4.13 12.88 -16.69
CA ILE A 431 5.59 12.97 -16.52
C ILE A 431 5.93 14.19 -15.64
N LYS A 432 5.30 15.33 -15.91
CA LYS A 432 5.51 16.55 -15.14
C LYS A 432 5.16 16.37 -13.66
N HIS A 433 4.03 15.74 -13.36
CA HIS A 433 3.64 15.42 -11.98
C HIS A 433 4.63 14.48 -11.29
N MET A 434 5.15 13.47 -11.99
CA MET A 434 6.19 12.58 -11.45
C MET A 434 7.49 13.34 -11.14
N VAL A 435 7.90 14.25 -12.02
CA VAL A 435 9.08 15.10 -11.80
C VAL A 435 8.87 16.05 -10.62
N LEU A 436 7.72 16.71 -10.51
CA LEU A 436 7.39 17.56 -9.37
C LEU A 436 7.41 16.76 -8.07
N ARG A 437 6.84 15.54 -8.06
CA ARG A 437 6.91 14.64 -6.91
C ARG A 437 8.37 14.32 -6.54
N ARG A 438 9.26 14.04 -7.50
CA ARG A 438 10.71 13.86 -7.24
C ARG A 438 11.35 15.08 -6.57
N LEU A 439 11.03 16.28 -7.06
CA LEU A 439 11.57 17.54 -6.54
C LEU A 439 11.07 17.83 -5.13
N TYR A 440 9.79 17.57 -4.87
CA TYR A 440 9.15 17.82 -3.58
C TYR A 440 9.44 16.77 -2.52
N MET A 441 9.77 15.54 -2.91
CA MET A 441 9.96 14.44 -1.95
C MET A 441 11.43 14.16 -1.63
N PHE A 442 12.37 14.57 -2.49
CA PHE A 442 13.76 14.16 -2.36
C PHE A 442 14.72 15.30 -2.70
N LYS A 443 15.86 15.33 -2.02
CA LYS A 443 16.94 16.28 -2.35
C LYS A 443 17.36 16.07 -3.81
N THR A 444 17.51 17.19 -4.50
CA THR A 444 17.88 17.26 -5.90
C THR A 444 18.92 18.38 -6.03
N THR A 445 19.96 18.17 -6.82
CA THR A 445 21.01 19.18 -6.99
C THR A 445 20.44 20.38 -7.75
N GLU A 446 21.00 21.58 -7.54
CA GLU A 446 20.56 22.77 -8.28
C GLU A 446 20.70 22.59 -9.80
N ARG A 447 21.79 21.95 -10.23
CA ARG A 447 22.02 21.60 -11.65
C ARG A 447 20.94 20.68 -12.21
N ASP A 448 20.49 19.69 -11.44
CA ASP A 448 19.41 18.80 -11.86
C ASP A 448 18.06 19.50 -11.84
N ARG A 449 17.80 20.38 -10.86
CA ARG A 449 16.58 21.20 -10.82
C ARG A 449 16.45 22.11 -12.04
N GLN A 450 17.51 22.83 -12.38
CA GLN A 450 17.54 23.71 -13.55
C GLN A 450 17.32 22.90 -14.84
N TRP A 451 18.02 21.78 -14.97
CA TRP A 451 17.84 20.89 -16.13
C TRP A 451 16.42 20.35 -16.25
N LEU A 452 15.79 19.93 -15.14
CA LEU A 452 14.41 19.46 -15.12
C LEU A 452 13.41 20.57 -15.44
N ALA A 453 13.63 21.79 -14.93
CA ALA A 453 12.78 22.94 -15.22
C ALA A 453 12.81 23.30 -16.71
N GLU A 454 13.99 23.28 -17.34
CA GLU A 454 14.17 23.49 -18.77
C GLU A 454 13.54 22.37 -19.61
N GLU A 455 13.82 21.10 -19.28
CA GLU A 455 13.31 19.95 -20.05
C GLU A 455 11.78 19.83 -19.95
N MET A 456 11.19 20.17 -18.80
CA MET A 456 9.75 20.03 -18.55
C MET A 456 8.95 21.33 -18.78
N ASP A 457 9.60 22.46 -19.10
CA ASP A 457 8.95 23.77 -19.25
C ASP A 457 8.12 24.16 -17.99
N PHE A 458 8.72 24.04 -16.80
CA PHE A 458 8.08 24.47 -15.55
C PHE A 458 8.33 25.94 -15.25
N ASP A 459 7.28 26.64 -14.80
CA ASP A 459 7.46 27.91 -14.10
C ASP A 459 8.05 27.64 -12.71
N VAL A 460 9.34 27.94 -12.56
CA VAL A 460 10.00 27.97 -11.24
C VAL A 460 9.58 29.27 -10.58
N ALA A 461 8.81 29.19 -9.50
CA ALA A 461 8.54 30.35 -8.67
C ALA A 461 9.89 30.89 -8.20
N ARG A 462 10.25 32.12 -8.61
CA ARG A 462 11.48 32.77 -8.14
C ARG A 462 11.37 32.95 -6.64
N THR A 463 11.94 32.04 -5.87
CA THR A 463 12.19 32.24 -4.45
C THR A 463 13.16 33.42 -4.38
N ARG A 464 12.67 34.62 -4.05
CA ARG A 464 13.54 35.72 -3.66
C ARG A 464 14.35 35.21 -2.48
N ALA A 465 15.62 34.89 -2.73
CA ALA A 465 16.58 34.61 -1.69
C ALA A 465 16.64 35.85 -0.78
N LEU A 466 16.02 35.78 0.39
CA LEU A 466 16.56 36.43 1.58
C LEU A 466 17.76 35.60 2.04
N GLY A 467 18.75 35.46 1.15
CA GLY A 467 20.10 35.15 1.54
C GLY A 467 20.60 36.42 2.22
N TYR A 468 20.66 36.38 3.54
CA TYR A 468 21.41 37.36 4.30
C TYR A 468 22.76 37.58 3.61
N GLN A 469 22.94 38.76 3.04
CA GLN A 469 24.25 39.34 2.88
C GLN A 469 24.79 39.53 4.30
N THR A 470 25.53 38.56 4.82
CA THR A 470 26.53 38.87 5.84
C THR A 470 27.61 39.65 5.12
N THR A 471 27.43 40.97 5.17
CA THR A 471 28.39 41.97 4.75
C THR A 471 29.37 42.12 5.90
N ASN A 472 30.65 41.87 5.61
CA ASN A 472 31.88 42.17 6.36
C ASN A 472 32.09 41.57 7.75
#